data_AF-A0A838IH20-F1
#
_entry.id   AF-A0A838IH20-F1
#
_cell.length_a   1.000
_cell.length_b   1.000
_cell.length_c   1.000
_cell.angle_alpha   90.00
_cell.angle_beta   90.00
_cell.angle_gamma   90.00
#
_symmetry.space_group_name_H-M   'P 1'
#
loop_
_entity.id
_entity.type
_entity.pdbx_description
1 polymer ?
#
loop_
_entity_poly.entity_id
_entity_poly.type
_entity_poly.pdbx_seq_one_letter_code
_entity_poly.pdbx_strand_id
1 'polypeptide(L)'
;MADKVNQAEPVDEQAGGLKYREAMEELSRILAEIEGDHVDLDELAVKVERAAFLLQMCRKKIQDTEMKVKAVIDGLDPAKEG
;
A
#
# COMPACT_ATOMS: atom_id res chain seq x y z
N MET A 1 23.22 18.20 9.49
CA MET A 1 22.55 18.10 8.18
C MET A 1 21.21 17.44 8.40
N ALA A 2 20.17 18.17 7.96
CA ALA A 2 18.76 17.82 7.74
C ALA A 2 18.32 16.38 7.93
N ASP A 3 17.12 16.05 8.36
CA ASP A 3 15.99 16.74 8.98
C ASP A 3 15.09 15.58 9.41
N LYS A 4 14.36 15.74 10.50
CA LYS A 4 13.50 14.69 11.05
C LYS A 4 12.32 14.45 10.10
N VAL A 5 12.49 13.57 9.11
CA VAL A 5 11.38 13.12 8.25
C VAL A 5 10.53 12.12 9.03
N ASN A 6 9.60 12.69 9.79
CA ASN A 6 8.25 12.18 10.02
C ASN A 6 8.12 10.65 10.23
N GLN A 7 8.32 10.23 11.47
CA GLN A 7 7.87 8.93 11.97
C GLN A 7 6.34 8.92 12.03
N ALA A 8 5.70 8.61 10.91
CA ALA A 8 4.34 8.10 10.90
C ALA A 8 4.40 6.57 11.00
N GLU A 9 4.33 6.04 12.22
CA GLU A 9 4.07 4.63 12.50
C GLU A 9 2.68 4.48 13.15
N PRO A 10 1.97 3.36 12.98
CA PRO A 10 1.59 2.67 11.75
C PRO A 10 0.06 2.69 11.56
N VAL A 11 -0.43 2.86 10.33
CA VAL A 11 -1.88 2.76 10.01
C VAL A 11 -2.39 1.31 9.88
N ASP A 12 -1.59 0.31 10.26
CA ASP A 12 -1.93 -1.11 10.04
C ASP A 12 -1.22 -2.00 11.07
N GLU A 13 -1.85 -2.19 12.23
CA GLU A 13 -1.34 -3.04 13.32
C GLU A 13 -2.40 -4.03 13.80
N GLN A 14 -3.01 -4.82 12.90
CA GLN A 14 -3.69 -6.07 13.28
C GLN A 14 -3.61 -7.18 12.19
N ALA A 15 -2.97 -8.29 12.59
CA ALA A 15 -3.12 -9.70 12.20
C ALA A 15 -3.43 -10.09 10.74
N GLY A 16 -2.38 -10.43 9.98
CA GLY A 16 -2.42 -11.46 8.93
C GLY A 16 -2.08 -11.02 7.51
N GLY A 17 -2.00 -9.72 7.22
CA GLY A 17 -1.77 -9.20 5.86
C GLY A 17 -0.50 -8.34 5.73
N LEU A 18 0.12 -8.38 4.54
CA LEU A 18 1.30 -7.57 4.17
C LEU A 18 1.03 -6.06 4.35
N LYS A 19 1.94 -5.31 4.99
CA LYS A 19 1.80 -3.86 5.17
C LYS A 19 1.93 -3.12 3.84
N TYR A 20 1.31 -1.93 3.73
CA TYR A 20 1.40 -1.11 2.51
C TYR A 20 2.86 -0.80 2.13
N ARG A 21 3.70 -0.43 3.11
CA ARG A 21 5.13 -0.17 2.88
C ARG A 21 5.86 -1.41 2.32
N GLU A 22 5.63 -2.57 2.92
CA GLU A 22 6.25 -3.83 2.49
C GLU A 22 5.80 -4.21 1.07
N ALA A 23 4.52 -4.02 0.74
CA ALA A 23 4.00 -4.23 -0.61
C ALA A 23 4.65 -3.30 -1.63
N MET A 24 4.87 -2.03 -1.27
CA MET A 24 5.56 -1.08 -2.14
C MET A 24 7.03 -1.43 -2.34
N GLU A 25 7.74 -1.84 -1.29
CA GLU A 25 9.12 -2.31 -1.38
C GLU A 25 9.24 -3.55 -2.28
N GLU A 26 8.30 -4.48 -2.17
CA GLU A 26 8.25 -5.67 -3.02
C GLU A 26 7.96 -5.31 -4.48
N LEU A 27 7.02 -4.40 -4.74
CA LEU A 27 6.74 -3.90 -6.09
C LEU A 27 7.98 -3.25 -6.72
N SER A 28 8.75 -2.47 -5.95
CA SER A 28 10.01 -1.88 -6.43
C SER A 28 11.05 -2.95 -6.78
N ARG A 29 11.15 -4.02 -5.99
CA ARG A 29 12.04 -5.16 -6.31
C ARG A 29 11.61 -5.88 -7.58
N ILE A 30 10.31 -6.19 -7.71
CA ILE A 30 9.76 -6.83 -8.90
C ILE A 30 10.03 -6.00 -10.16
N LEU A 31 9.85 -4.67 -10.08
CA LEU A 31 10.14 -3.78 -11.19
C LEU A 31 11.62 -3.84 -11.60
N ALA A 32 12.53 -3.73 -10.63
CA ALA A 32 13.96 -3.81 -10.88
C ALA A 32 14.38 -5.16 -11.49
N GLU A 33 13.75 -6.25 -11.07
CA GLU A 33 13.99 -7.57 -11.64
C GLU A 33 13.49 -7.65 -13.09
N ILE A 34 12.28 -7.16 -13.39
CA ILE A 34 11.70 -7.13 -14.74
C ILE A 34 12.54 -6.29 -15.72
N GLU A 35 13.12 -5.19 -15.24
CA GLU A 35 13.98 -4.31 -16.04
C GLU A 35 15.37 -4.90 -16.31
N GLY A 36 15.73 -6.03 -15.68
CA GLY A 36 17.00 -6.72 -15.90
C GLY A 36 17.07 -7.46 -17.24
N ASP A 37 18.27 -7.51 -17.84
CA ASP A 37 18.51 -8.04 -19.19
C ASP A 37 18.29 -9.57 -19.36
N HIS A 38 18.02 -10.30 -18.28
CA HIS A 38 18.01 -11.77 -18.27
C HIS A 38 16.77 -12.41 -17.63
N VAL A 39 15.61 -11.75 -17.70
CA VAL A 39 14.36 -12.34 -17.21
C VAL A 39 13.80 -13.33 -18.21
N ASP A 40 13.62 -14.59 -17.78
CA ASP A 40 12.92 -15.62 -18.55
C ASP A 40 11.41 -15.34 -18.64
N LEU A 41 10.76 -15.76 -19.73
CA LEU A 41 9.34 -15.52 -19.98
C LEU A 41 8.43 -16.11 -18.89
N ASP A 42 8.75 -17.30 -18.38
CA ASP A 42 7.98 -17.94 -17.33
C ASP A 42 8.12 -17.17 -16.01
N GLU A 43 9.32 -16.67 -15.72
CA GLU A 43 9.56 -15.84 -14.55
C GLU A 43 8.86 -14.48 -14.64
N LEU A 44 8.78 -13.89 -15.84
CA LEU A 44 8.07 -12.64 -16.06
C LEU A 44 6.59 -12.78 -15.72
N ALA A 45 5.96 -13.88 -16.15
CA ALA A 45 4.55 -14.15 -15.85
C ALA A 45 4.29 -14.21 -14.33
N VAL A 46 5.12 -14.95 -13.59
CA VAL A 46 5.02 -15.05 -12.13
C VAL A 46 5.20 -13.69 -11.44
N LYS A 47 6.18 -12.90 -11.88
CA LYS A 47 6.45 -11.56 -11.33
C LYS A 47 5.29 -10.60 -11.59
N VAL A 48 4.69 -10.64 -12.78
CA VAL A 48 3.51 -9.83 -13.13
C VAL A 48 2.28 -10.22 -12.30
N GLU A 49 2.02 -11.52 -12.12
CA GLU A 49 0.92 -11.99 -11.27
C GLU A 49 1.10 -11.53 -9.81
N ARG A 50 2.32 -11.63 -9.28
CA ARG A 50 2.63 -11.15 -7.94
C ARG A 50 2.43 -9.64 -7.81
N ALA A 51 2.91 -8.85 -8.78
CA ALA A 51 2.70 -7.41 -8.79
C ALA A 51 1.22 -7.05 -8.85
N ALA A 52 0.42 -7.75 -9.66
CA ALA A 52 -1.02 -7.54 -9.74
C ALA A 52 -1.73 -7.78 -8.39
N PHE A 53 -1.36 -8.86 -7.69
CA PHE A 53 -1.86 -9.15 -6.34
C PHE A 53 -1.52 -8.03 -5.34
N LEU A 54 -0.26 -7.57 -5.33
CA LEU A 54 0.19 -6.48 -4.46
C LEU A 54 -0.57 -5.18 -4.73
N LEU A 55 -0.80 -4.85 -6.01
CA LEU A 55 -1.57 -3.66 -6.41
C LEU A 55 -3.02 -3.72 -5.94
N GLN A 56 -3.67 -4.88 -6.04
CA GLN A 56 -5.04 -5.06 -5.53
C GLN A 56 -5.10 -4.83 -4.01
N MET A 57 -4.15 -5.40 -3.27
CA MET A 57 -4.03 -5.20 -1.83
C MET A 57 -3.82 -3.72 -1.48
N CYS A 58 -2.91 -3.03 -2.17
CA CYS A 58 -2.65 -1.61 -1.96
C CYS A 58 -3.90 -0.75 -2.20
N ARG A 59 -4.64 -1.00 -3.28
CA ARG A 59 -5.88 -0.28 -3.59
C ARG A 59 -6.93 -0.45 -2.49
N LYS A 60 -7.11 -1.68 -2.01
CA LYS A 60 -8.03 -1.97 -0.91
C LYS A 60 -7.67 -1.18 0.35
N LYS A 61 -6.39 -1.15 0.73
CA LYS A 61 -5.93 -0.39 1.91
C LYS A 61 -6.18 1.11 1.78
N ILE A 62 -5.97 1.68 0.59
CA ILE A 62 -6.25 3.10 0.33
C ILE A 62 -7.74 3.37 0.50
N GLN A 63 -8.61 2.56 -0.12
CA GLN A 63 -10.06 2.70 0.01
C GLN A 63 -10.54 2.57 1.47
N ASP A 64 -10.03 1.58 2.20
CA ASP A 64 -10.35 1.39 3.61
C ASP A 64 -9.91 2.58 4.46
N THR A 65 -8.76 3.19 4.13
CA THR A 65 -8.25 4.38 4.81
C THR A 65 -9.10 5.60 4.48
N GLU A 66 -9.47 5.82 3.22
CA GLU A 66 -10.36 6.90 2.79
C GLU A 66 -11.72 6.83 3.51
N MET A 67 -12.30 5.62 3.62
CA MET A 67 -13.55 5.40 4.36
C MET A 67 -13.42 5.75 5.84
N LYS A 68 -12.32 5.35 6.50
CA LYS A 68 -12.06 5.70 7.90
C LYS A 68 -11.91 7.21 8.10
N VAL A 69 -11.17 7.88 7.23
CA VAL A 69 -10.98 9.34 7.28
C VAL A 69 -12.34 10.04 7.12
N LYS A 70 -13.15 9.61 6.15
CA LYS A 70 -14.50 10.17 5.96
C LYS A 70 -15.37 10.00 7.20
N ALA A 71 -15.38 8.81 7.80
CA ALA A 71 -16.16 8.55 9.01
C ALA A 71 -15.72 9.44 10.20
N VAL A 72 -14.41 9.69 10.34
CA VAL A 72 -13.90 10.63 11.36
C VAL A 72 -14.39 12.04 11.09
N ILE A 73 -14.30 12.52 9.85
CA ILE A 73 -14.76 13.87 9.48
C ILE A 73 -16.27 14.00 9.71
N ASP A 74 -17.06 13.01 9.29
CA ASP A 74 -18.52 13.00 9.49
C ASP A 74 -18.91 13.04 10.98
N GLY A 75 -18.14 12.39 11.85
CA GLY A 75 -18.35 12.42 13.31
C GLY A 75 -17.90 13.72 14.00
N LEU A 76 -17.12 14.55 13.30
CA LEU A 76 -16.67 15.86 13.80
C LEU A 76 -17.56 17.02 13.33
N ASP A 77 -18.54 16.77 12.45
CA ASP A 77 -19.43 17.80 11.92
C ASP A 77 -20.60 18.07 12.89
N PRO A 78 -20.58 19.19 13.65
CA PRO A 78 -21.63 19.51 14.61
C PRO A 78 -22.96 19.90 13.94
N ALA A 79 -23.00 20.08 12.61
CA ALA A 79 -24.21 20.46 11.87
C ALA A 79 -25.17 19.28 11.60
N LYS A 80 -24.79 18.04 11.93
CA LYS A 80 -25.65 16.85 11.81
C LYS A 80 -26.39 16.47 13.11
N GLU A 81 -26.17 17.20 14.20
CA GLU A 81 -27.04 17.13 15.39
C GLU A 81 -28.12 18.22 15.29
N GLY A 82 -29.20 17.91 14.56
CA GLY A 82 -30.36 18.79 14.38
C GLY A 82 -31.56 18.02 13.85
#